data_AF-A0A538A6H1-F1
#
_entry.id   AF-A0A538A6H1-F1
#
_cell.length_a   1.000
_cell.length_b   1.000
_cell.length_c   1.000
_cell.angle_alpha   90.00
_cell.angle_beta   90.00
_cell.angle_gamma   90.00
#
_symmetry.space_group_name_H-M   'P 1'
#
loop_
_entity.id
_entity.type
_entity.pdbx_description
1 polymer ?
#
loop_
_entity_poly.entity_id
_entity_poly.type
_entity_poly.pdbx_seq_one_letter_code
_entity_poly.pdbx_strand_id
1 'polypeptide(L)'
;MYDALTGRFTFACPARGETRVTLSAFRQLERLPGAAHPAVYQVLFECGCGEEHEGLVTHDDLDWAPLGLDGGLFFNLMTARLDRVAAELEDAAVRHLQAGEWPWSFFCYPEERPRPVFPSSFFLLAPGDGSLGLAVRCPACQRTSVNLVSHQHVDVPWHNDPEIGVVQHLFAEDVSRTIEEFRAELYSARFDARRIDL
;
A
#
# COMPACT_ATOMS: atom_id res chain seq x y z
N MET A 1 -9.51 10.59 -5.07
CA MET A 1 -8.56 11.66 -4.67
C MET A 1 -8.02 11.34 -3.29
N TYR A 2 -6.70 11.40 -3.13
CA TYR A 2 -6.01 11.13 -1.86
C TYR A 2 -5.93 12.37 -0.96
N ASP A 3 -6.14 12.18 0.35
CA ASP A 3 -6.01 13.20 1.39
C ASP A 3 -4.77 12.91 2.25
N ALA A 4 -3.71 13.68 2.02
CA ALA A 4 -2.42 13.54 2.71
C ALA A 4 -2.49 13.87 4.21
N LEU A 5 -3.49 14.64 4.67
CA LEU A 5 -3.62 14.94 6.10
C LEU A 5 -4.14 13.75 6.89
N THR A 6 -5.02 12.96 6.28
CA THR A 6 -5.66 11.83 6.95
C THR A 6 -5.12 10.47 6.50
N GLY A 7 -4.30 10.44 5.45
CA GLY A 7 -3.77 9.21 4.86
C GLY A 7 -4.86 8.39 4.16
N ARG A 8 -5.87 9.04 3.56
CA ARG A 8 -7.08 8.37 3.07
C ARG A 8 -7.40 8.66 1.63
N PHE A 9 -7.89 7.65 0.94
CA PHE A 9 -8.46 7.72 -0.40
C PHE A 9 -9.95 8.02 -0.31
N THR A 10 -10.41 9.02 -1.09
CA THR A 10 -11.83 9.31 -1.25
C THR A 10 -12.39 8.58 -2.46
N PHE A 11 -13.41 7.75 -2.23
CA PHE A 11 -14.16 7.02 -3.25
C PHE A 11 -15.66 7.31 -3.14
N ALA A 12 -16.38 7.04 -4.22
CA ALA A 12 -17.84 7.09 -4.22
C ALA A 12 -18.42 5.86 -3.49
N CYS A 13 -19.45 6.07 -2.68
CA CYS A 13 -20.21 5.00 -2.04
C CYS A 13 -21.70 5.16 -2.41
N PRO A 14 -22.36 4.17 -3.04
CA PRO A 14 -23.77 4.26 -3.40
C PRO A 14 -24.70 4.58 -2.22
N ALA A 15 -24.36 4.11 -1.01
CA ALA A 15 -25.17 4.31 0.19
C ALA A 15 -24.91 5.64 0.91
N ARG A 16 -23.70 6.21 0.82
CA ARG A 16 -23.26 7.38 1.61
C ARG A 16 -22.82 8.57 0.77
N GLY A 17 -22.84 8.46 -0.56
CA GLY A 17 -22.30 9.44 -1.50
C GLY A 17 -20.79 9.30 -1.62
N GLU A 18 -20.05 9.66 -0.57
CA GLU A 18 -18.60 9.59 -0.51
C GLU A 18 -18.13 8.83 0.73
N THR A 19 -16.98 8.17 0.61
CA THR A 19 -16.32 7.47 1.72
C THR A 19 -14.82 7.71 1.66
N ARG A 20 -14.17 7.64 2.83
CA ARG A 20 -12.72 7.79 2.98
C ARG A 20 -12.16 6.51 3.58
N VAL A 21 -11.22 5.89 2.88
CA VAL A 21 -10.65 4.59 3.24
C VAL A 21 -9.12 4.65 3.22
N THR A 22 -8.45 3.86 4.06
CA THR A 22 -6.99 3.72 4.05
C THR A 22 -6.55 2.71 3.00
N LEU A 23 -5.25 2.60 2.74
CA LEU A 23 -4.71 1.64 1.77
C LEU A 23 -4.93 0.20 2.25
N SER A 24 -4.83 -0.05 3.55
CA SER A 24 -5.11 -1.35 4.18
C SER A 24 -6.56 -1.83 4.10
N ALA A 25 -7.50 -0.93 3.77
CA ALA A 25 -8.89 -1.27 3.49
C ALA A 25 -9.10 -1.77 2.05
N PHE A 26 -8.07 -1.71 1.20
CA PHE A 26 -8.15 -2.27 -0.13
C PHE A 26 -8.16 -3.80 -0.03
N ARG A 27 -8.75 -4.43 -1.04
CA ARG A 27 -8.88 -5.88 -1.13
C ARG A 27 -8.18 -6.40 -2.37
N GLN A 28 -8.37 -5.73 -3.50
CA GLN A 28 -7.74 -6.07 -4.76
C GLN A 28 -7.38 -4.79 -5.52
N LEU A 29 -6.22 -4.81 -6.19
CA LEU A 29 -5.81 -3.76 -7.11
C LEU A 29 -5.48 -4.39 -8.46
N GLU A 30 -6.12 -3.89 -9.50
CA GLU A 30 -5.89 -4.35 -10.87
C GLU A 30 -5.60 -3.16 -11.78
N ARG A 31 -4.51 -3.24 -12.55
CA ARG A 31 -4.22 -2.22 -13.56
C ARG A 31 -5.12 -2.42 -14.77
N LEU A 32 -5.91 -1.40 -15.11
CA LEU A 32 -6.77 -1.45 -16.29
C LEU A 32 -5.95 -1.39 -17.59
N PRO A 33 -6.37 -2.12 -18.64
CA PRO A 33 -5.72 -2.04 -19.94
C PRO A 33 -5.94 -0.64 -20.55
N GLY A 34 -4.88 -0.02 -21.07
CA GLY A 34 -4.98 1.32 -21.63
C GLY A 34 -3.65 2.03 -21.76
N ALA A 35 -3.68 3.37 -21.65
CA ALA A 35 -2.50 4.21 -21.72
C ALA A 35 -1.47 3.82 -20.65
N ALA A 36 -0.20 3.80 -21.04
CA ALA A 36 0.88 3.57 -20.09
C ALA A 36 0.91 4.67 -19.02
N HIS A 37 0.57 5.91 -19.38
CA HIS A 37 0.48 7.06 -18.49
C HIS A 37 -0.67 8.00 -18.88
N PRO A 38 -1.53 8.42 -17.92
CA PRO A 38 -1.59 7.91 -16.54
C PRO A 38 -2.18 6.49 -16.51
N ALA A 39 -1.50 5.57 -15.83
CA ALA A 39 -2.07 4.25 -15.57
C ALA A 39 -3.23 4.40 -14.57
N VAL A 40 -4.33 3.69 -14.82
CA VAL A 40 -5.51 3.67 -13.95
C VAL A 40 -5.64 2.29 -13.35
N TYR A 41 -5.94 2.25 -12.06
CA TYR A 41 -6.14 1.05 -11.29
C TYR A 41 -7.60 0.97 -10.86
N GLN A 42 -8.20 -0.20 -11.06
CA GLN A 42 -9.44 -0.60 -10.44
C GLN A 42 -9.11 -1.19 -9.07
N VAL A 43 -9.77 -0.66 -8.04
CA VAL A 43 -9.57 -1.05 -6.66
C VAL A 43 -10.88 -1.59 -6.13
N LEU A 44 -10.86 -2.82 -5.60
CA LEU A 44 -11.92 -3.31 -4.73
C LEU A 44 -11.56 -2.90 -3.29
N PHE A 45 -12.43 -2.19 -2.60
CA PHE A 45 -12.19 -1.73 -1.23
C PHE A 45 -13.35 -2.07 -0.31
N GLU A 46 -13.05 -2.32 0.96
CA GLU A 46 -14.07 -2.43 2.00
C GLU A 46 -14.58 -1.05 2.38
N CYS A 47 -15.87 -0.80 2.14
CA CYS A 47 -16.50 0.45 2.53
C CYS A 47 -17.06 0.34 3.94
N GLY A 48 -16.96 1.42 4.72
CA GLY A 48 -17.59 1.51 6.05
C GLY A 48 -19.13 1.43 6.06
N CYS A 49 -19.78 1.23 4.91
CA CYS A 49 -21.19 0.85 4.81
C CYS A 49 -21.43 -0.66 5.06
N GLY A 50 -20.38 -1.48 5.04
CA GLY A 50 -20.46 -2.94 5.22
C GLY A 50 -20.43 -3.75 3.92
N GLU A 51 -20.27 -3.10 2.77
CA GLU A 51 -20.14 -3.74 1.46
C GLU A 51 -18.78 -3.43 0.83
N GLU A 52 -18.34 -4.30 -0.07
CA GLU A 52 -17.18 -4.05 -0.93
C GLU A 52 -17.63 -3.25 -2.17
N HIS A 53 -16.82 -2.26 -2.55
CA HIS A 53 -17.11 -1.39 -3.68
C HIS A 53 -15.91 -1.26 -4.60
N GLU A 54 -16.17 -0.98 -5.87
CA GLU A 54 -15.15 -0.69 -6.86
C GLU A 54 -14.88 0.81 -6.92
N GLY A 55 -13.60 1.17 -6.92
CA GLY A 55 -13.10 2.52 -7.09
C GLY A 55 -12.06 2.58 -8.20
N LEU A 56 -11.89 3.76 -8.79
CA LEU A 56 -10.80 4.03 -9.73
C LEU A 56 -9.80 4.97 -9.06
N VAL A 57 -8.52 4.62 -9.18
CA VAL A 57 -7.42 5.44 -8.69
C VAL A 57 -6.34 5.56 -9.77
N THR A 58 -5.75 6.75 -9.88
CA THR A 58 -4.64 6.98 -10.80
C THR A 58 -3.33 6.54 -10.16
N HIS A 59 -2.32 6.21 -10.97
CA HIS A 59 -0.95 5.99 -10.48
C HIS A 59 -0.44 7.16 -9.63
N ASP A 60 -0.77 8.40 -10.01
CA ASP A 60 -0.36 9.60 -9.29
C ASP A 60 -0.98 9.67 -7.90
N ASP A 61 -2.29 9.42 -7.78
CA ASP A 61 -2.98 9.33 -6.48
C ASP A 61 -2.48 8.16 -5.62
N LEU A 62 -2.08 7.05 -6.25
CA LEU A 62 -1.75 5.81 -5.55
C LEU A 62 -0.30 5.79 -5.02
N ASP A 63 0.67 6.25 -5.83
CA ASP A 63 2.09 6.11 -5.53
C ASP A 63 2.76 7.42 -5.11
N TRP A 64 2.33 8.56 -5.68
CA TRP A 64 3.00 9.85 -5.50
C TRP A 64 2.30 10.74 -4.48
N ALA A 65 0.98 10.84 -4.52
CA ALA A 65 0.21 11.66 -3.60
C ALA A 65 0.46 11.33 -2.11
N PRO A 66 0.63 10.05 -1.69
CA PRO A 66 0.93 9.74 -0.30
C PRO A 66 2.29 10.23 0.18
N LEU A 67 3.24 10.47 -0.73
CA LEU A 67 4.55 11.01 -0.37
C LEU A 67 4.49 12.51 -0.01
N GLY A 68 3.34 13.16 -0.20
CA GLY A 68 3.14 14.56 0.16
C GLY A 68 3.96 15.55 -0.67
N LEU A 69 4.49 15.11 -1.81
CA LEU A 69 5.37 15.89 -2.69
C LEU A 69 4.64 17.08 -3.34
N ASP A 70 3.33 16.98 -3.54
CA ASP A 70 2.47 18.12 -3.93
C ASP A 70 1.99 18.95 -2.71
N GLY A 71 2.83 19.04 -1.67
CA GLY A 71 2.50 19.51 -0.33
C GLY A 71 1.54 20.71 -0.28
N GLY A 72 0.34 20.48 0.24
CA GLY A 72 -0.69 21.50 0.39
C GLY A 72 -0.38 22.55 1.45
N LEU A 73 -1.40 23.33 1.84
CA LEU A 73 -1.33 24.25 2.98
C LEU A 73 -1.62 23.50 4.27
N PHE A 74 -0.71 23.59 5.24
CA PHE A 74 -0.85 22.93 6.53
C PHE A 74 -1.17 23.95 7.61
N PHE A 75 -2.15 23.65 8.46
CA PHE A 75 -2.47 24.52 9.59
C PHE A 75 -1.54 24.23 10.77
N ASN A 76 -0.63 25.16 11.02
CA ASN A 76 0.30 25.10 12.13
C ASN A 76 -0.40 25.52 13.43
N LEU A 77 -0.66 24.55 14.31
CA LEU A 77 -1.33 24.77 15.60
C LEU A 77 -0.53 25.68 16.55
N MET A 78 0.78 25.76 16.41
CA MET A 78 1.64 26.57 17.28
C MET A 78 1.64 28.05 16.87
N THR A 79 1.39 28.35 15.59
CA THR A 79 1.39 29.72 15.05
C THR A 79 -0.01 30.20 14.63
N ALA A 80 -0.99 29.29 14.62
CA ALA A 80 -2.35 29.47 14.10
C ALA A 80 -2.39 30.01 12.65
N ARG A 81 -1.47 29.52 11.79
CA ARG A 81 -1.34 29.95 10.39
C ARG A 81 -1.31 28.77 9.43
N LEU A 82 -1.65 29.04 8.18
CA LEU A 82 -1.46 28.10 7.08
C LEU A 82 -0.05 28.28 6.51
N ASP A 83 0.78 27.28 6.71
CA ASP A 83 2.16 27.24 6.22
C ASP A 83 2.25 26.33 4.98
N ARG A 84 3.10 26.71 4.02
CA ARG A 84 3.50 25.82 2.92
C ARG A 84 4.74 25.08 3.38
N VAL A 85 4.62 23.76 3.56
CA VAL A 85 5.72 22.91 4.05
C VAL A 85 6.20 21.89 3.01
N ALA A 86 5.78 22.05 1.75
CA ALA A 86 6.14 21.15 0.66
C ALA A 86 7.65 20.95 0.54
N ALA A 87 8.44 22.04 0.56
CA ALA A 87 9.89 21.99 0.43
C ALA A 87 10.54 21.24 1.60
N GLU A 88 10.05 21.43 2.82
CA GLU A 88 10.54 20.74 4.02
C GLU A 88 10.21 19.24 3.99
N LEU A 89 9.02 18.86 3.48
CA LEU A 89 8.63 17.46 3.29
C LEU A 89 9.44 16.79 2.18
N GLU A 90 9.68 17.49 1.06
CA GLU A 90 10.56 17.03 0.00
C GLU A 90 11.99 16.81 0.52
N ASP A 91 12.55 17.77 1.25
CA ASP A 91 13.87 17.65 1.87
C ASP A 91 13.94 16.46 2.85
N ALA A 92 12.88 16.24 3.64
CA ALA A 92 12.80 15.10 4.54
C ALA A 92 12.77 13.77 3.78
N ALA A 93 11.94 13.66 2.74
CA ALA A 93 11.86 12.49 1.87
C ALA A 93 13.22 12.19 1.21
N VAL A 94 13.91 13.21 0.71
CA VAL A 94 15.26 13.06 0.13
C VAL A 94 16.24 12.51 1.15
N ARG A 95 16.20 12.97 2.41
CA ARG A 95 17.08 12.45 3.46
C ARG A 95 16.80 10.99 3.79
N HIS A 96 15.54 10.58 3.86
CA HIS A 96 15.18 9.17 4.04
C HIS A 96 15.74 8.30 2.89
N LEU A 97 15.53 8.72 1.64
CA LEU A 97 16.07 7.99 0.48
C LEU A 97 17.60 7.90 0.50
N GLN A 98 18.29 8.97 0.90
CA GLN A 98 19.75 8.98 1.04
C GLN A 98 20.24 8.05 2.15
N ALA A 99 19.44 7.84 3.20
CA ALA A 99 19.72 6.89 4.26
C ALA A 99 19.44 5.43 3.84
N GLY A 100 18.89 5.20 2.63
CA GLY A 100 18.49 3.87 2.16
C GLY A 100 17.11 3.45 2.63
N GLU A 101 16.40 4.33 3.32
CA GLU A 101 15.03 4.11 3.75
C GLU A 101 14.08 4.36 2.58
N TRP A 102 13.06 3.52 2.45
CA TRP A 102 12.09 3.60 1.37
C TRP A 102 10.68 3.82 1.92
N PRO A 103 9.81 4.57 1.20
CA PRO A 103 8.46 4.85 1.68
C PRO A 103 7.66 3.58 1.96
N TRP A 104 7.81 2.56 1.11
CA TRP A 104 7.32 1.22 1.37
C TRP A 104 8.38 0.21 0.95
N SER A 105 8.45 -0.87 1.71
CA SER A 105 9.29 -2.02 1.41
C SER A 105 8.48 -3.31 1.54
N PHE A 106 9.00 -4.41 1.00
CA PHE A 106 8.45 -5.74 1.21
C PHE A 106 9.59 -6.77 1.15
N PHE A 107 9.38 -7.98 1.69
CA PHE A 107 10.36 -9.04 1.53
C PHE A 107 10.11 -9.82 0.24
N CYS A 108 11.13 -9.85 -0.62
CA CYS A 108 11.12 -10.64 -1.83
C CYS A 108 11.63 -12.05 -1.49
N TYR A 109 10.74 -13.04 -1.43
CA TYR A 109 11.13 -14.41 -1.07
C TYR A 109 12.19 -15.02 -2.01
N PRO A 110 12.09 -14.90 -3.35
CA PRO A 110 13.10 -15.46 -4.26
C PRO A 110 14.49 -14.85 -4.14
N GLU A 111 14.58 -13.60 -3.67
CA GLU A 111 15.86 -12.90 -3.53
C GLU A 111 16.35 -12.85 -2.08
N GLU A 112 15.57 -13.38 -1.14
CA GLU A 112 15.84 -13.40 0.29
C GLU A 112 16.24 -12.04 0.88
N ARG A 113 15.65 -10.95 0.37
CA ARG A 113 15.95 -9.58 0.82
C ARG A 113 14.76 -8.64 0.73
N PRO A 114 14.75 -7.56 1.52
CA PRO A 114 13.78 -6.50 1.35
C PRO A 114 14.00 -5.74 0.05
N ARG A 115 12.90 -5.31 -0.58
CA ARG A 115 12.89 -4.53 -1.81
C ARG A 115 11.97 -3.33 -1.66
N PRO A 116 12.37 -2.17 -2.22
CA PRO A 116 11.49 -1.02 -2.31
C PRO A 116 10.34 -1.31 -3.26
N VAL A 117 9.17 -0.78 -2.93
CA VAL A 117 7.96 -0.98 -3.73
C VAL A 117 7.05 0.23 -3.65
N PHE A 118 6.21 0.37 -4.67
CA PHE A 118 5.11 1.32 -4.69
C PHE A 118 3.78 0.59 -4.49
N PRO A 119 2.76 1.24 -3.90
CA PRO A 119 1.44 0.65 -3.73
C PRO A 119 0.82 0.05 -5.00
N SER A 120 1.15 0.59 -6.18
CA SER A 120 0.75 0.05 -7.48
C SER A 120 1.25 -1.36 -7.82
N SER A 121 2.23 -1.87 -7.09
CA SER A 121 2.74 -3.26 -7.23
C SER A 121 2.00 -4.26 -6.34
N PHE A 122 1.12 -3.77 -5.46
CA PHE A 122 0.21 -4.60 -4.69
C PHE A 122 -0.93 -5.03 -5.60
N PHE A 123 -1.33 -6.29 -5.51
CA PHE A 123 -2.50 -6.78 -6.26
C PHE A 123 -3.57 -7.38 -5.35
N LEU A 124 -3.21 -7.77 -4.12
CA LEU A 124 -4.15 -8.34 -3.16
C LEU A 124 -3.77 -7.97 -1.72
N LEU A 125 -4.78 -7.55 -0.96
CA LEU A 125 -4.69 -7.22 0.45
C LEU A 125 -5.83 -7.95 1.16
N ALA A 126 -5.54 -8.68 2.24
CA ALA A 126 -6.60 -9.26 3.05
C ALA A 126 -6.37 -9.06 4.54
N PRO A 127 -7.46 -8.78 5.28
CA PRO A 127 -7.37 -8.56 6.71
C PRO A 127 -7.16 -9.89 7.42
N GLY A 128 -6.27 -9.91 8.40
CA GLY A 128 -6.11 -10.97 9.38
C GLY A 128 -6.42 -10.47 10.79
N ASP A 129 -6.25 -11.34 11.78
CA ASP A 129 -6.45 -11.00 13.20
C ASP A 129 -5.32 -10.06 13.69
N GLY A 130 -5.48 -8.76 13.45
CA GLY A 130 -4.54 -7.71 13.86
C GLY A 130 -3.33 -7.51 12.92
N SER A 131 -3.30 -8.23 11.79
CA SER A 131 -2.29 -8.12 10.74
C SER A 131 -2.96 -8.06 9.37
N LEU A 132 -2.18 -7.71 8.35
CA LEU A 132 -2.61 -7.55 6.98
C LEU A 132 -1.76 -8.49 6.11
N GLY A 133 -2.42 -9.41 5.41
CA GLY A 133 -1.79 -10.14 4.35
C GLY A 133 -1.62 -9.24 3.14
N LEU A 134 -0.41 -9.18 2.60
CA LEU A 134 -0.04 -8.35 1.46
C LEU A 134 0.63 -9.21 0.41
N ALA A 135 -0.03 -9.36 -0.75
CA ALA A 135 0.56 -9.99 -1.91
C ALA A 135 1.12 -8.94 -2.88
N VAL A 136 2.41 -9.05 -3.17
CA VAL A 136 3.17 -8.07 -3.94
C VAL A 136 3.82 -8.77 -5.13
N ARG A 137 3.73 -8.14 -6.30
CA ARG A 137 4.55 -8.55 -7.44
C ARG A 137 5.86 -7.78 -7.41
N CYS A 138 6.98 -8.48 -7.21
CA CYS A 138 8.28 -7.84 -7.11
C CYS A 138 8.65 -7.12 -8.43
N PRO A 139 8.93 -5.81 -8.43
CA PRO A 139 9.30 -5.09 -9.65
C PRO A 139 10.65 -5.56 -10.22
N ALA A 140 11.54 -6.12 -9.40
CA ALA A 140 12.86 -6.59 -9.82
C ALA A 140 12.82 -7.99 -10.48
N CYS A 141 12.24 -8.99 -9.82
CA CYS A 141 12.24 -10.37 -10.30
C CYS A 141 10.89 -10.85 -10.87
N GLN A 142 9.86 -10.00 -10.81
CA GLN A 142 8.51 -10.24 -11.33
C GLN A 142 7.76 -11.41 -10.67
N ARG A 143 8.33 -12.02 -9.63
CA ARG A 143 7.70 -13.06 -8.82
C ARG A 143 6.80 -12.45 -7.74
N THR A 144 5.74 -13.16 -7.43
CA THR A 144 4.83 -12.85 -6.33
C THR A 144 5.45 -13.26 -5.00
N SER A 145 5.36 -12.39 -3.99
CA SER A 145 5.67 -12.72 -2.60
C SER A 145 4.52 -12.31 -1.71
N VAL A 146 4.25 -13.11 -0.68
CA VAL A 146 3.17 -12.86 0.27
C VAL A 146 3.77 -12.58 1.63
N ASN A 147 3.36 -11.44 2.18
CA ASN A 147 3.87 -10.90 3.43
C ASN A 147 2.72 -10.74 4.41
N LEU A 148 3.00 -10.89 5.70
CA LEU A 148 2.11 -10.57 6.81
C LEU A 148 2.70 -9.36 7.52
N VAL A 149 2.00 -8.23 7.43
CA VAL A 149 2.48 -6.91 7.87
C VAL A 149 1.45 -6.24 8.77
N SER A 150 1.83 -5.17 9.45
CA SER A 150 0.90 -4.30 10.18
C SER A 150 0.10 -3.42 9.20
N HIS A 151 -1.03 -2.87 9.65
CA HIS A 151 -1.75 -1.87 8.85
C HIS A 151 -0.89 -0.62 8.60
N GLN A 152 -0.08 -0.22 9.59
CA GLN A 152 0.78 0.96 9.50
C GLN A 152 1.87 0.81 8.43
N HIS A 153 2.37 -0.42 8.22
CA HIS A 153 3.34 -0.74 7.18
C HIS A 153 2.90 -0.29 5.79
N VAL A 154 1.59 -0.30 5.54
CA VAL A 154 0.99 0.02 4.25
C VAL A 154 0.39 1.43 4.26
N ASP A 155 -0.27 1.82 5.35
CA ASP A 155 -1.00 3.09 5.45
C ASP A 155 -0.11 4.32 5.67
N VAL A 156 1.09 4.15 6.22
CA VAL A 156 1.98 5.26 6.57
C VAL A 156 3.28 5.15 5.79
N PRO A 157 3.55 6.06 4.83
CA PRO A 157 4.84 6.11 4.16
C PRO A 157 5.99 6.22 5.17
N TRP A 158 7.11 5.57 4.87
CA TRP A 158 8.33 5.51 5.69
C TRP A 158 8.20 4.67 6.97
N HIS A 159 7.02 4.15 7.29
CA HIS A 159 6.84 3.18 8.36
C HIS A 159 6.98 1.76 7.81
N ASN A 160 8.11 1.11 8.08
CA ASN A 160 8.33 -0.28 7.72
C ASN A 160 8.42 -1.11 9.00
N ASP A 161 7.69 -2.23 9.04
CA ASP A 161 7.75 -3.16 10.16
C ASP A 161 9.18 -3.74 10.28
N PRO A 162 9.72 -3.90 11.50
CA PRO A 162 11.04 -4.50 11.69
C PRO A 162 11.08 -6.00 11.33
N GLU A 163 9.92 -6.66 11.44
CA GLU A 163 9.75 -8.08 11.15
C GLU A 163 8.45 -8.28 10.40
N ILE A 164 8.48 -9.09 9.35
CA ILE A 164 7.31 -9.44 8.55
C ILE A 164 7.20 -10.95 8.40
N GLY A 165 5.98 -11.48 8.42
CA GLY A 165 5.74 -12.88 8.11
C GLY A 165 5.84 -13.09 6.60
N VAL A 166 6.40 -14.20 6.13
CA VAL A 166 6.51 -14.52 4.70
C VAL A 166 6.11 -15.97 4.47
N VAL A 167 5.43 -16.23 3.36
CA VAL A 167 5.09 -17.60 2.93
C VAL A 167 6.19 -18.17 2.04
N GLN A 168 6.62 -19.41 2.32
CA GLN A 168 7.62 -20.11 1.51
C GLN A 168 7.15 -20.49 0.09
N HIS A 169 5.86 -20.45 -0.20
CA HIS A 169 5.31 -20.91 -1.47
C HIS A 169 5.04 -19.71 -2.38
N LEU A 170 5.81 -19.63 -3.47
CA LEU A 170 5.60 -18.65 -4.53
C LEU A 170 4.34 -19.05 -5.28
N PHE A 171 3.28 -18.27 -5.14
CA PHE A 171 2.06 -18.47 -5.91
C PHE A 171 2.32 -18.31 -7.41
N ALA A 172 1.62 -19.12 -8.20
CA ALA A 172 1.72 -19.12 -9.66
C ALA A 172 1.28 -17.77 -10.26
N GLU A 173 1.56 -17.54 -11.54
CA GLU A 173 1.16 -16.30 -12.24
C GLU A 173 -0.38 -16.13 -12.38
N ASP A 174 -1.15 -17.16 -12.04
CA ASP A 174 -2.62 -17.15 -12.10
C ASP A 174 -3.21 -16.43 -10.89
N VAL A 175 -3.65 -15.19 -11.12
CA VAL A 175 -4.17 -14.27 -10.09
C VAL A 175 -5.35 -14.87 -9.32
N SER A 176 -6.30 -15.52 -9.99
CA SER A 176 -7.52 -16.03 -9.34
C SER A 176 -7.21 -17.15 -8.35
N ARG A 177 -6.32 -18.07 -8.74
CA ARG A 177 -5.86 -19.15 -7.87
C ARG A 177 -5.02 -18.64 -6.71
N THR A 178 -4.17 -17.65 -6.99
CA THR A 178 -3.35 -16.97 -5.98
C THR A 178 -4.22 -16.33 -4.90
N ILE A 179 -5.36 -15.76 -5.25
CA ILE A 179 -6.30 -15.15 -4.28
C ILE A 179 -6.89 -16.19 -3.33
N GLU A 180 -7.35 -17.33 -3.86
CA GLU A 180 -7.95 -18.39 -3.05
C GLU A 180 -6.94 -19.05 -2.12
N GLU A 181 -5.75 -19.38 -2.65
CA GLU A 181 -4.67 -19.99 -1.87
C GLU A 181 -4.17 -19.04 -0.77
N PHE A 182 -4.06 -17.74 -1.07
CA PHE A 182 -3.71 -16.71 -0.08
C PHE A 182 -4.73 -16.60 1.05
N ARG A 183 -6.03 -16.58 0.73
CA ARG A 183 -7.08 -16.54 1.76
C ARG A 183 -6.98 -17.78 2.66
N ALA A 184 -6.78 -18.96 2.08
CA ALA A 184 -6.60 -20.19 2.85
C ALA A 184 -5.36 -20.13 3.76
N GLU A 185 -4.26 -19.53 3.29
CA GLU A 185 -3.03 -19.40 4.07
C GLU A 185 -3.13 -18.37 5.19
N LEU A 186 -3.83 -17.25 5.01
CA LEU A 186 -4.07 -16.28 6.06
C LEU A 186 -4.81 -16.87 7.27
N TYR A 187 -5.75 -17.78 7.02
CA TYR A 187 -6.43 -18.53 8.08
C TYR A 187 -5.61 -19.72 8.62
N SER A 188 -4.34 -19.81 8.23
CA SER A 188 -3.41 -20.85 8.66
C SER A 188 -2.21 -20.25 9.42
N ALA A 189 -1.56 -21.06 10.26
CA ALA A 189 -0.36 -20.64 10.99
C ALA A 189 0.95 -20.81 10.17
N ARG A 190 0.91 -20.72 8.83
CA ARG A 190 2.01 -21.15 7.93
C ARG A 190 2.96 -20.03 7.47
N PHE A 191 3.16 -19.00 8.29
CA PHE A 191 4.08 -17.90 7.99
C PHE A 191 5.39 -18.03 8.76
N ASP A 192 6.52 -17.80 8.09
CA ASP A 192 7.83 -17.68 8.73
C ASP A 192 8.15 -16.20 8.97
N ALA A 193 8.62 -15.86 10.17
CA ALA A 193 9.06 -14.49 10.46
C ALA A 193 10.42 -14.19 9.79
N ARG A 194 10.50 -13.05 9.11
CA ARG A 194 11.72 -12.52 8.49
C ARG A 194 11.98 -11.10 8.97
N ARG A 195 13.22 -10.84 9.35
CA ARG A 195 13.67 -9.50 9.72
C ARG A 195 13.94 -8.67 8.47
N ILE A 196 13.51 -7.41 8.52
CA ILE A 196 13.86 -6.43 7.52
C ILE A 196 15.02 -5.61 8.10
N ASP A 197 16.25 -5.96 7.73
CA ASP A 197 17.40 -5.10 8.00
C ASP A 197 17.50 -4.10 6.84
N LEU A 198 16.92 -2.89 7.01
CA LEU A 198 17.04 -1.75 6.09
C LEU A 198 18.29 -0.92 6.39
#